data_AF-A0A5B9PHL8-F1
#
_entry.id   AF-A0A5B9PHL8-F1
#
_cell.length_a   1.000
_cell.length_b   1.000
_cell.length_c   1.000
_cell.angle_alpha   90.00
_cell.angle_beta   90.00
_cell.angle_gamma   90.00
#
_symmetry.space_group_name_H-M   'P 1'
#
loop_
_entity.id
_entity.type
_entity.pdbx_description
1 polymer ?
#
loop_
_entity_poly.entity_id
_entity_poly.type
_entity_poly.pdbx_seq_one_letter_code
_entity_poly.pdbx_strand_id
1 'polypeptide(L)'
;MPIRAPFRKQLITAWKRTIEKHYKNCLINSERSVRASLWAHLVEELPDNRCTFIEPRIRADDGNSIPRIYPDLVVCNSKSVIAVVELK
;
A
#
# COMPACT_ATOMS: atom_id res chain seq x y z
N MET A 1 -17.34 -13.53 10.94
CA MET A 1 -16.05 -13.83 10.28
C MET A 1 -15.27 -12.53 10.15
N PRO A 2 -14.00 -12.45 10.59
CA PRO A 2 -13.20 -11.27 10.34
C PRO A 2 -13.06 -11.09 8.82
N ILE A 3 -13.34 -9.89 8.33
CA ILE A 3 -13.17 -9.54 6.91
C ILE A 3 -11.68 -9.73 6.59
N ARG A 4 -11.35 -10.75 5.81
CA ARG A 4 -9.97 -11.20 5.54
C ARG A 4 -9.09 -10.18 4.81
N ALA A 5 -9.63 -9.04 4.38
CA ALA A 5 -8.89 -7.98 3.72
C ALA A 5 -9.64 -6.64 3.82
N PRO A 6 -9.44 -5.85 4.89
CA PRO A 6 -9.91 -4.48 4.89
C PRO A 6 -9.32 -3.76 3.67
N PHE A 7 -10.15 -3.04 2.93
CA PHE A 7 -9.77 -2.25 1.75
C PHE A 7 -9.48 -3.00 0.45
N ARG A 8 -9.84 -4.29 0.33
CA ARG A 8 -9.65 -5.02 -0.94
C ARG A 8 -10.30 -4.32 -2.15
N LYS A 9 -11.51 -3.78 -1.97
CA LYS A 9 -12.22 -3.07 -3.05
C LYS A 9 -11.47 -1.80 -3.46
N GLN A 10 -11.07 -1.00 -2.48
CA GLN A 10 -10.31 0.24 -2.67
C GLN A 10 -8.98 -0.04 -3.37
N LEU A 11 -8.24 -1.08 -2.95
CA LEU A 11 -6.99 -1.51 -3.58
C LEU A 11 -7.21 -1.91 -5.04
N ILE A 12 -8.26 -2.69 -5.33
CA ILE A 12 -8.58 -3.06 -6.72
C ILE A 12 -8.93 -1.83 -7.56
N THR A 13 -9.72 -0.91 -7.01
CA THR A 13 -10.08 0.35 -7.70
C THR A 13 -8.85 1.19 -7.99
N ALA A 14 -8.00 1.42 -6.98
CA ALA A 14 -6.76 2.19 -7.10
C ALA A 14 -5.79 1.54 -8.09
N TRP A 15 -5.67 0.21 -8.07
CA TRP A 15 -4.86 -0.55 -9.02
C TRP A 15 -5.36 -0.38 -10.46
N LYS A 16 -6.67 -0.52 -10.69
CA LYS A 16 -7.25 -0.30 -12.03
C LYS A 16 -6.95 1.11 -12.54
N ARG A 17 -7.14 2.15 -11.71
CA ARG A 17 -6.81 3.53 -12.08
C ARG A 17 -5.33 3.72 -12.39
N THR A 18 -4.45 3.11 -11.59
CA THR A 18 -3.00 3.12 -11.83
C THR A 18 -2.64 2.58 -13.21
N ILE A 19 -3.21 1.42 -13.56
CA ILE A 19 -2.98 0.79 -14.85
C ILE A 19 -3.56 1.62 -15.99
N GLU A 20 -4.81 2.06 -15.87
CA GLU A 20 -5.52 2.75 -16.95
C GLU A 20 -5.00 4.16 -17.21
N LYS A 21 -4.66 4.93 -16.16
CA LYS A 21 -4.24 6.32 -16.30
C LYS A 21 -2.74 6.51 -16.49
N HIS A 22 -1.91 5.71 -15.84
CA HIS A 22 -0.47 5.97 -15.79
C HIS A 22 0.35 4.88 -16.48
N TYR A 23 0.04 3.59 -16.26
CA TYR A 23 0.80 2.51 -16.87
C TYR A 23 0.63 2.45 -18.38
N LYS A 24 -0.63 2.39 -18.86
CA LYS A 24 -0.93 2.33 -20.30
C LYS A 24 -0.43 3.53 -21.09
N ASN A 25 -0.29 4.67 -20.43
CA ASN A 25 0.18 5.91 -21.04
C ASN A 25 1.71 6.09 -20.92
N CYS A 26 2.45 5.03 -20.57
CA CYS A 26 3.92 5.04 -20.44
C CYS A 26 4.45 6.06 -19.42
N LEU A 27 3.63 6.48 -18.45
CA LEU A 27 4.05 7.40 -17.38
C LEU A 27 4.71 6.67 -16.20
N ILE A 28 4.65 5.34 -16.20
CA ILE A 28 5.30 4.47 -15.23
C ILE A 28 6.47 3.77 -15.92
N ASN A 29 7.66 3.99 -15.40
CA ASN A 29 8.93 3.45 -15.92
C ASN A 29 9.76 2.70 -14.88
N SER A 30 9.25 2.58 -13.65
CA SER A 30 9.91 1.85 -12.57
C SER A 30 8.90 1.33 -11.57
N GLU A 31 9.29 0.34 -10.79
CA GLU A 31 8.49 -0.17 -9.68
C GLU A 31 8.17 0.93 -8.65
N ARG A 32 9.13 1.81 -8.36
CA ARG A 32 8.93 2.98 -7.49
C ARG A 32 7.83 3.90 -8.04
N SER A 33 7.79 4.10 -9.36
CA SER A 33 6.75 4.88 -10.04
C SER A 33 5.38 4.20 -9.94
N VAL A 34 5.32 2.85 -10.01
CA VAL A 34 4.09 2.07 -9.75
C VAL A 34 3.61 2.31 -8.32
N ARG A 35 4.48 2.15 -7.31
CA ARG A 35 4.12 2.33 -5.89
C ARG A 35 3.57 3.72 -5.62
N ALA A 36 4.24 4.76 -6.12
CA ALA A 36 3.82 6.14 -5.95
C ALA A 36 2.45 6.42 -6.62
N SER A 37 2.27 5.91 -7.84
CA SER A 37 1.02 6.05 -8.59
C SER A 37 -0.14 5.32 -7.92
N LEU A 38 0.08 4.10 -7.45
CA LEU A 38 -0.91 3.34 -6.69
C LEU A 38 -1.29 4.04 -5.40
N TRP A 39 -0.31 4.55 -4.65
CA TRP A 39 -0.55 5.31 -3.43
C TRP A 39 -1.43 6.54 -3.69
N ALA A 40 -1.15 7.29 -4.75
CA ALA A 40 -1.89 8.50 -5.10
C ALA A 40 -3.38 8.20 -5.35
N HIS A 41 -3.70 7.10 -6.05
CA HIS A 41 -5.10 6.69 -6.23
C HIS A 41 -5.70 6.03 -5.00
N LEU A 42 -4.89 5.37 -4.17
CA LEU A 42 -5.37 4.67 -2.98
C LEU A 42 -5.78 5.64 -1.88
N VAL A 43 -5.02 6.72 -1.66
CA VAL A 43 -5.34 7.70 -0.60
C VAL A 43 -6.66 8.41 -0.84
N GLU A 44 -7.07 8.57 -2.10
CA GLU A 44 -8.39 9.11 -2.49
C GLU A 44 -9.55 8.17 -2.14
N GLU A 45 -9.30 6.86 -2.03
CA GLU A 45 -10.32 5.84 -1.76
C GLU A 45 -10.37 5.43 -0.28
N LEU A 46 -9.36 5.83 0.50
CA LEU A 46 -9.28 5.54 1.93
C LEU A 46 -10.02 6.61 2.75
N PRO A 47 -10.62 6.25 3.90
CA PRO A 47 -11.16 7.24 4.83
C PRO A 47 -10.07 8.17 5.38
N ASP A 48 -10.44 9.41 5.70
CA ASP A 48 -9.52 10.46 6.21
C ASP A 48 -8.74 10.07 7.47
N ASN A 49 -9.21 9.07 8.22
CA ASN A 49 -8.55 8.57 9.43
C ASN A 49 -7.47 7.51 9.16
N ARG A 50 -7.02 7.37 7.90
CA ARG A 50 -5.98 6.42 7.50
C ARG A 50 -4.71 7.15 7.14
N CYS A 51 -3.59 6.56 7.56
CA CYS A 51 -2.26 7.00 7.16
C CYS A 51 -1.62 5.91 6.31
N THR A 52 -1.01 6.30 5.20
CA THR A 52 -0.34 5.37 4.29
C THR A 52 1.13 5.73 4.20
N PHE A 53 2.00 4.74 4.34
CA PHE A 53 3.44 4.88 4.22
C PHE A 53 3.91 4.12 2.97
N ILE A 54 4.77 4.75 2.17
CA ILE A 54 5.38 4.16 0.97
C ILE A 54 6.81 3.72 1.31
N GLU A 55 7.15 2.47 1.00
CA GLU A 55 8.44 1.85 1.30
C GLU A 55 8.90 2.04 2.77
N PRO A 56 8.02 1.89 3.78
CA PRO A 56 8.44 2.12 5.16
C PRO A 56 9.49 1.10 5.59
N ARG A 57 10.44 1.55 6.39
CA ARG A 57 11.39 0.66 7.06
C ARG A 57 10.77 0.20 8.36
N ILE A 58 10.37 -1.07 8.44
CA ILE A 58 9.71 -1.60 9.63
C ILE A 58 10.65 -2.58 10.34
N ARG A 59 10.67 -2.47 11.66
CA ARG A 59 11.29 -3.45 12.56
C ARG A 59 10.16 -4.32 13.09
N ALA A 60 10.14 -5.60 12.70
CA ALA A 60 9.29 -6.58 13.35
C ALA A 60 10.02 -7.09 14.59
N ASP A 61 9.42 -6.92 15.76
CA ASP A 61 9.98 -7.41 17.02
C ASP A 61 9.50 -8.84 17.23
N ASP A 62 10.31 -9.82 16.79
CA ASP A 62 10.01 -11.26 16.90
C ASP A 62 10.97 -11.98 17.86
N GLY A 63 11.45 -11.27 18.90
CA GLY A 63 12.10 -11.85 20.07
C GLY A 63 13.49 -12.49 19.90
N ASN A 64 13.93 -12.87 18.69
CA ASN A 64 15.22 -13.55 18.50
C ASN A 64 16.09 -13.04 17.34
N SER A 65 15.56 -12.18 16.48
CA SER A 65 16.29 -11.33 15.54
C SER A 65 15.29 -10.31 15.02
N ILE A 66 15.69 -9.06 14.76
CA ILE A 66 14.78 -8.07 14.16
C ILE A 66 14.96 -8.14 12.64
N PRO A 67 14.16 -8.92 11.88
CA PRO A 67 14.17 -8.80 10.43
C PRO A 67 13.66 -7.41 10.06
N ARG A 68 14.47 -6.67 9.30
CA ARG A 68 14.02 -5.43 8.66
C ARG A 68 13.11 -5.84 7.50
N ILE A 69 11.85 -5.45 7.57
CA ILE A 69 10.88 -5.67 6.50
C ILE A 69 10.70 -4.35 5.76
N TYR A 70 10.68 -4.43 4.44
CA TYR A 70 10.51 -3.29 3.54
C TYR A 70 9.30 -3.54 2.62
N PRO A 71 8.07 -3.45 3.15
CA PRO A 71 6.88 -3.59 2.32
C PRO A 71 6.75 -2.40 1.37
N ASP A 72 6.05 -2.59 0.26
CA ASP A 72 5.81 -1.51 -0.70
C ASP A 72 4.92 -0.42 -0.13
N LEU A 73 3.83 -0.81 0.54
CA LEU A 73 2.91 0.11 1.21
C LEU A 73 2.41 -0.46 2.54
N VAL A 74 2.20 0.44 3.50
CA VAL A 74 1.54 0.11 4.77
C VAL A 74 0.44 1.11 5.05
N VAL A 75 -0.75 0.61 5.37
CA VAL A 75 -1.90 1.40 5.78
C VAL A 75 -2.12 1.20 7.28
N CYS A 76 -2.15 2.31 8.02
CA CYS A 76 -2.36 2.35 9.46
C CYS A 76 -3.60 3.18 9.80
N ASN A 77 -4.11 2.98 11.01
CA ASN A 77 -4.89 4.01 11.71
C ASN A 77 -4.08 4.51 12.92
N SER A 78 -4.72 5.30 13.79
CA SER A 78 -4.09 5.83 15.01
C SER A 78 -3.66 4.79 16.03
N LYS A 79 -4.04 3.51 15.87
CA LYS A 79 -3.81 2.44 16.86
C LYS A 79 -2.97 1.29 16.34
N SER A 80 -3.05 0.96 15.06
CA SER A 80 -2.41 -0.24 14.51
C SER A 80 -2.19 -0.19 13.00
N VAL A 81 -1.33 -1.08 12.51
CA VAL A 81 -1.29 -1.47 11.10
C VAL A 81 -2.60 -2.18 10.74
N ILE A 82 -3.13 -1.88 9.56
CA ILE A 82 -4.42 -2.38 9.08
C ILE A 82 -4.25 -3.21 7.81
N ALA A 83 -3.31 -2.80 6.94
CA ALA A 83 -2.95 -3.54 5.75
C ALA A 83 -1.48 -3.33 5.42
N VAL A 84 -0.86 -4.37 4.87
CA VAL A 84 0.45 -4.34 4.22
C VAL A 84 0.22 -4.77 2.78
N VAL A 85 0.73 -4.00 1.82
CA VAL A 85 0.59 -4.29 0.39
C VAL A 85 1.97 -4.59 -0.16
N GLU A 86 2.02 -5.68 -0.91
CA GLU A 86 3.19 -6.14 -1.65
C GLU A 86 2.77 -6.27 -3.12
N LEU A 87 3.50 -5.59 -4.00
CA LEU A 87 3.34 -5.67 -5.44
C LEU A 87 4.20 -6.84 -5.96
N LYS A 88 3.68 -7.54 -6.98
CA LYS A 88 4.35 -8.66 -7.66
C LYS A 88 4.20 -8.50 -9.16
#